data_AF-A0A970W1F4-F1
#
_entry.id   AF-A0A970W1F4-F1
#
_cell.length_a   1.000
_cell.length_b   1.000
_cell.length_c   1.000
_cell.angle_alpha   90.00
_cell.angle_beta   90.00
_cell.angle_gamma   90.00
#
_symmetry.space_group_name_H-M   'P 1'
#
loop_
_entity.id
_entity.type
_entity.pdbx_description
1 polymer ?
#
loop_
_entity_poly.entity_id
_entity_poly.type
_entity_poly.pdbx_seq_one_letter_code
_entity_poly.pdbx_strand_id
1 'polypeptide(L)'
;MLQQVRLLEWLLEVDTEATAATYRNVPSDQDCTCAYCRNFRAAWRTLPAELLQVLETLGIDPAKPLDITEFWENEDGTHFYMGMYNLVGRIVDGDDYRTVSRKSGQIDLHPLVENAGIGFTGDVDFGRGFPTPILQAEFMADVPWVLGEKP
;
A
#
# COMPACT_ATOMS: atom_id res chain seq x y z
N MET A 1 -2.52 7.65 -19.40
CA MET A 1 -1.66 6.97 -20.41
C MET A 1 -0.59 6.19 -19.69
N LEU A 2 -0.23 4.98 -20.16
CA LEU A 2 0.87 4.22 -19.57
C LEU A 2 2.22 4.93 -19.79
N GLN A 3 2.98 5.08 -18.71
CA GLN A 3 4.31 5.69 -18.68
C GLN A 3 5.26 4.85 -17.83
N GLN A 4 6.55 4.87 -18.15
CA GLN A 4 7.56 4.17 -17.37
C GLN A 4 8.09 5.07 -16.26
N VAL A 5 8.11 4.52 -15.04
CA VAL A 5 8.64 5.19 -13.85
C VAL A 5 9.64 4.26 -13.19
N ARG A 6 10.84 4.78 -12.89
CA ARG A 6 11.82 4.08 -12.08
C ARG A 6 11.62 4.48 -10.62
N LEU A 7 11.26 3.52 -9.78
CA LEU A 7 11.04 3.69 -8.36
C LEU A 7 11.83 2.61 -7.62
N LEU A 8 12.78 3.05 -6.79
CA LEU A 8 13.66 2.16 -6.04
C LEU A 8 14.38 1.19 -7.00
N GLU A 9 14.20 -0.11 -6.84
CA GLU A 9 14.77 -1.14 -7.71
C GLU A 9 13.89 -1.51 -8.92
N TRP A 10 12.66 -1.00 -8.99
CA TRP A 10 11.71 -1.35 -10.04
C TRP A 10 11.70 -0.37 -11.20
N LEU A 11 11.50 -0.92 -12.40
CA LEU A 11 10.93 -0.20 -13.52
C LEU A 11 9.46 -0.61 -13.65
N LEU A 12 8.57 0.33 -13.42
CA LEU A 12 7.13 0.12 -13.51
C LEU A 12 6.59 0.81 -14.76
N GLU A 13 5.65 0.17 -15.46
CA GLU A 13 4.81 0.82 -16.46
C GLU A 13 3.45 1.07 -15.84
N VAL A 14 3.07 2.34 -15.66
CA VAL A 14 1.93 2.77 -14.85
C VAL A 14 1.08 3.82 -15.54
N ASP A 15 -0.21 3.84 -15.26
CA ASP A 15 -1.13 4.93 -15.65
C ASP A 15 -1.61 5.64 -14.38
N THR A 16 -0.86 6.66 -13.98
CA THR A 16 -1.12 7.41 -12.73
C THR A 16 -2.42 8.21 -12.80
N GLU A 17 -2.78 8.70 -13.98
CA GLU A 17 -4.05 9.41 -14.19
C GLU A 17 -5.24 8.47 -14.06
N ALA A 18 -5.16 7.28 -14.67
CA ALA A 18 -6.20 6.26 -14.53
C ALA A 18 -6.31 5.76 -13.09
N THR A 19 -5.17 5.53 -12.43
CA THR A 19 -5.10 5.15 -11.00
C THR A 19 -5.81 6.19 -10.13
N ALA A 20 -5.44 7.48 -10.24
CA ALA A 20 -6.05 8.55 -9.49
C ALA A 20 -7.55 8.73 -9.83
N ALA A 21 -7.93 8.53 -11.10
CA ALA A 21 -9.33 8.58 -11.52
C ALA A 21 -10.17 7.47 -10.89
N THR A 22 -9.62 6.25 -10.78
CA THR A 22 -10.28 5.15 -10.08
C THR A 22 -10.45 5.49 -8.61
N TYR A 23 -9.40 5.95 -7.93
CA TYR A 23 -9.48 6.33 -6.50
C TYR A 23 -10.50 7.42 -6.21
N ARG A 24 -10.75 8.37 -7.13
CA ARG A 24 -11.84 9.36 -6.97
C ARG A 24 -13.24 8.74 -6.92
N ASN A 25 -13.43 7.60 -7.58
CA ASN A 25 -14.72 6.91 -7.68
C ASN A 25 -14.90 5.77 -6.66
N VAL A 26 -13.80 5.28 -6.08
CA VAL A 26 -13.84 4.27 -5.01
C VAL A 26 -14.30 4.94 -3.71
N PRO A 27 -15.39 4.48 -3.07
CA PRO A 27 -15.80 4.98 -1.77
C PRO A 27 -14.75 4.67 -0.71
N SER A 28 -14.50 5.60 0.21
CA SER A 28 -13.53 5.43 1.32
C SER A 28 -14.04 4.52 2.44
N ASP A 29 -15.30 4.11 2.37
CA ASP A 29 -16.09 3.49 3.44
C ASP A 29 -16.56 2.07 3.10
N GLN A 30 -16.01 1.42 2.07
CA GLN A 30 -16.39 0.04 1.74
C GLN A 30 -15.89 -1.02 2.75
N ASP A 31 -15.18 -0.59 3.79
CA ASP A 31 -14.34 -1.46 4.60
C ASP A 31 -14.77 -1.56 6.06
N CYS A 32 -14.29 -2.64 6.69
CA CYS A 32 -14.41 -2.99 8.10
C CYS A 32 -14.44 -1.77 9.05
N THR A 33 -15.34 -1.82 10.04
CA THR A 33 -15.54 -0.77 11.04
C THR A 33 -14.86 -1.07 12.37
N CYS A 34 -13.95 -2.05 12.42
CA CYS A 34 -13.21 -2.36 13.64
C CYS A 34 -12.30 -1.19 14.05
N ALA A 35 -11.90 -1.17 15.33
CA ALA A 35 -11.08 -0.10 15.89
C ALA A 35 -9.76 0.07 15.11
N TYR A 36 -9.07 -1.02 14.75
CA TYR A 36 -7.82 -0.96 13.98
C TYR A 36 -7.97 -0.33 12.60
N CYS A 37 -9.02 -0.69 11.86
CA CYS A 37 -9.29 -0.10 10.54
C CYS A 37 -9.65 1.39 10.65
N ARG A 38 -10.45 1.75 11.65
CA ARG A 38 -10.77 3.17 11.93
C ARG A 38 -9.53 3.95 12.34
N ASN A 39 -8.64 3.35 13.12
CA ASN A 39 -7.41 3.98 13.56
C ASN A 39 -6.50 4.31 12.38
N PHE A 40 -6.25 3.33 11.49
CA PHE A 40 -5.47 3.57 10.27
C PHE A 40 -6.06 4.71 9.43
N ARG A 41 -7.38 4.72 9.20
CA ARG A 41 -8.05 5.80 8.44
C ARG A 41 -7.92 7.17 9.12
N ALA A 42 -7.85 7.22 10.44
CA ALA A 42 -7.63 8.46 11.17
C ALA A 42 -6.14 8.87 11.16
N ALA A 43 -5.23 7.91 11.07
CA ALA A 43 -3.78 8.11 11.22
C ALA A 43 -2.97 8.09 9.91
N TRP A 44 -3.54 7.77 8.74
CA TRP A 44 -2.75 7.60 7.50
C TRP A 44 -1.81 8.77 7.16
N ARG A 45 -2.13 10.00 7.59
CA ARG A 45 -1.27 11.18 7.39
C ARG A 45 0.04 11.15 8.20
N THR A 46 0.15 10.22 9.16
CA THR A 46 1.35 10.00 9.96
C THR A 46 2.25 8.92 9.36
N LEU A 47 1.86 8.30 8.23
CA LEU A 47 2.73 7.37 7.51
C LEU A 47 4.05 8.08 7.13
N PRO A 48 5.18 7.35 7.05
CA PRO A 48 6.45 7.94 6.65
C PRO A 48 6.37 8.66 5.31
N ALA A 49 7.09 9.78 5.20
CA ALA A 49 7.03 10.65 4.04
C ALA A 49 7.49 9.94 2.75
N GLU A 50 8.42 9.00 2.88
CA GLU A 50 8.93 8.15 1.81
C GLU A 50 7.83 7.25 1.25
N LEU A 51 7.02 6.65 2.11
CA LEU A 51 5.88 5.83 1.69
C LEU A 51 4.82 6.70 1.01
N LEU A 52 4.47 7.84 1.61
CA LEU A 52 3.50 8.77 1.03
C LEU A 52 3.96 9.26 -0.36
N GLN A 53 5.24 9.61 -0.52
CA GLN A 53 5.80 10.03 -1.81
C GLN A 53 5.71 8.94 -2.88
N VAL A 54 5.96 7.67 -2.52
CA VAL A 54 5.82 6.56 -3.47
C VAL A 54 4.37 6.39 -3.90
N LEU A 55 3.42 6.40 -2.95
CA LEU A 55 1.99 6.29 -3.24
C LEU A 55 1.51 7.45 -4.13
N GLU A 56 1.87 8.68 -3.79
CA GLU A 56 1.52 9.89 -4.56
C GLU A 56 2.11 9.85 -5.98
N THR A 57 3.37 9.42 -6.13
CA THR A 57 4.02 9.27 -7.45
C THR A 57 3.24 8.31 -8.35
N LEU A 58 2.62 7.28 -7.76
CA LEU A 58 1.83 6.28 -8.48
C LEU A 58 0.37 6.70 -8.70
N GLY A 59 -0.05 7.87 -8.20
CA GLY A 59 -1.43 8.33 -8.25
C GLY A 59 -2.36 7.58 -7.29
N ILE A 60 -1.81 6.89 -6.30
CA ILE A 60 -2.55 6.16 -5.28
C ILE A 60 -3.04 7.16 -4.22
N ASP A 61 -4.28 7.01 -3.76
CA ASP A 61 -4.83 7.76 -2.62
C ASP A 61 -4.49 7.02 -1.31
N PRO A 62 -3.57 7.54 -0.46
CA PRO A 62 -3.16 6.85 0.77
C PRO A 62 -4.29 6.70 1.80
N ALA A 63 -5.38 7.46 1.65
CA ALA A 63 -6.54 7.34 2.53
C ALA A 63 -7.44 6.14 2.17
N LYS A 64 -7.17 5.44 1.06
CA LYS A 64 -8.02 4.39 0.50
C LYS A 64 -7.25 3.08 0.25
N PRO A 65 -6.66 2.45 1.26
CA PRO A 65 -6.14 1.10 1.10
C PRO A 65 -7.27 0.14 0.71
N LEU A 66 -6.92 -0.90 -0.03
CA LEU A 66 -7.85 -1.95 -0.44
C LEU A 66 -8.15 -2.91 0.72
N ASP A 67 -7.13 -3.17 1.52
CA ASP A 67 -7.22 -3.92 2.77
C ASP A 67 -6.11 -3.46 3.70
N ILE A 68 -6.38 -3.55 5.00
CA ILE A 68 -5.46 -3.20 6.08
C ILE A 68 -5.66 -4.16 7.24
N THR A 69 -4.56 -4.71 7.73
CA THR A 69 -4.53 -5.59 8.90
C THR A 69 -3.51 -5.05 9.88
N GLU A 70 -3.95 -4.87 11.12
CA GLU A 70 -3.05 -4.68 12.26
C GLU A 70 -2.64 -6.06 12.78
N PHE A 71 -1.37 -6.20 13.17
CA PHE A 71 -0.88 -7.46 13.73
C PHE A 71 -0.51 -7.37 15.21
N TRP A 72 0.15 -6.28 15.63
CA TRP A 72 0.53 -6.06 17.03
C TRP A 72 0.87 -4.59 17.33
N GLU A 73 0.85 -4.27 18.63
CA GLU A 73 1.39 -3.04 19.21
C GLU A 73 2.90 -3.20 19.47
N ASN A 74 3.68 -2.19 19.09
CA ASN A 74 5.12 -2.07 19.32
C ASN A 74 5.41 -1.51 20.72
N GLU A 75 6.65 -1.64 21.19
CA GLU A 75 7.05 -1.16 22.52
C GLU A 75 6.91 0.36 22.71
N ASP A 76 6.94 1.12 21.61
CA ASP A 76 6.78 2.59 21.60
C ASP A 76 5.31 3.05 21.52
N GLY A 77 4.35 2.11 21.49
CA GLY A 77 2.92 2.37 21.40
C GLY A 77 2.41 2.64 19.98
N THR A 78 3.25 2.50 18.95
CA THR A 78 2.77 2.39 17.57
C THR A 78 2.23 0.99 17.29
N HIS A 79 1.48 0.83 16.20
CA HIS A 79 0.93 -0.44 15.78
C HIS A 79 1.47 -0.82 14.41
N PHE A 80 1.91 -2.07 14.26
CA PHE A 80 2.39 -2.60 12.99
C PHE A 80 1.20 -2.94 12.09
N TYR A 81 1.09 -2.22 10.98
CA TYR A 81 0.10 -2.47 9.93
C TYR A 81 0.76 -3.04 8.68
N MET A 82 0.06 -3.95 8.02
CA MET A 82 0.25 -4.19 6.60
C MET A 82 -1.02 -3.88 5.84
N GLY A 83 -0.87 -3.49 4.59
CA GLY A 83 -2.00 -3.27 3.71
C GLY A 83 -1.61 -3.33 2.24
N MET A 84 -2.61 -3.14 1.39
CA MET A 84 -2.42 -3.20 -0.05
C MET A 84 -3.19 -2.11 -0.77
N TYR A 85 -2.64 -1.65 -1.89
CA TYR A 85 -3.25 -0.73 -2.84
C TYR A 85 -3.22 -1.36 -4.23
N ASN A 86 -4.17 -0.98 -5.09
CA ASN A 86 -4.12 -1.29 -6.51
C ASN A 86 -3.77 -0.04 -7.32
N LEU A 87 -3.08 -0.26 -8.43
CA LEU A 87 -2.83 0.75 -9.43
C LEU A 87 -2.94 0.16 -10.83
N VAL A 88 -3.15 1.02 -11.82
CA VAL A 88 -3.11 0.61 -13.23
C VAL A 88 -1.64 0.56 -13.65
N GLY A 89 -1.13 -0.65 -13.90
CA GLY A 89 0.25 -0.83 -14.31
C GLY A 89 0.74 -2.28 -14.24
N ARG A 90 2.05 -2.45 -14.42
CA ARG A 90 2.77 -3.72 -14.31
C ARG A 90 4.26 -3.49 -14.03
N ILE A 91 4.91 -4.52 -13.50
CA ILE A 91 6.37 -4.57 -13.39
C ILE A 91 6.95 -4.83 -14.79
N VAL A 92 7.90 -3.99 -15.21
CA VAL A 92 8.70 -4.18 -16.43
C VAL A 92 10.05 -4.80 -16.10
N ASP A 93 10.66 -4.34 -15.00
CA ASP A 93 11.94 -4.83 -14.47
C ASP A 93 11.95 -4.70 -12.94
N GLY A 94 12.68 -5.60 -12.27
CA GLY A 94 12.67 -5.77 -10.81
C GLY A 94 11.86 -6.99 -10.35
N ASP A 95 12.12 -7.42 -9.11
CA ASP A 95 11.53 -8.64 -8.57
C ASP A 95 10.07 -8.46 -8.14
N ASP A 96 9.23 -9.47 -8.41
CA ASP A 96 7.89 -9.53 -7.85
C ASP A 96 7.97 -9.95 -6.37
N TYR A 97 7.55 -9.06 -5.48
CA TYR A 97 7.68 -9.22 -4.02
C TYR A 97 7.10 -10.55 -3.52
N ARG A 98 5.94 -10.97 -4.04
CA ARG A 98 5.30 -12.23 -3.61
C ARG A 98 6.09 -13.43 -4.07
N THR A 99 6.69 -13.35 -5.25
CA THR A 99 7.54 -14.43 -5.76
C THR A 99 8.77 -14.61 -4.88
N VAL A 100 9.41 -13.51 -4.46
CA VAL A 100 10.57 -13.58 -3.56
C VAL A 100 10.15 -14.07 -2.18
N SER A 101 9.08 -13.51 -1.61
CA SER A 101 8.59 -13.88 -0.29
C SER A 101 8.22 -15.36 -0.18
N ARG A 102 7.60 -15.93 -1.23
CA ARG A 102 7.28 -17.37 -1.30
C ARG A 102 8.53 -18.25 -1.33
N LYS A 103 9.60 -17.79 -1.99
CA LYS A 103 10.87 -18.54 -2.08
C LYS A 103 11.67 -18.49 -0.77
N SER A 104 11.69 -17.33 -0.12
CA SER A 104 12.41 -17.13 1.14
C SER A 104 11.64 -17.67 2.36
N GLY A 105 10.31 -17.74 2.27
CA GLY A 105 9.44 -18.04 3.40
C GLY A 105 9.28 -16.86 4.38
N GLN A 106 9.66 -15.65 3.96
CA GLN A 106 9.60 -14.42 4.74
C GLN A 106 8.97 -13.31 3.91
N ILE A 107 8.33 -12.35 4.55
CA ILE A 107 7.86 -11.12 3.89
C ILE A 107 9.08 -10.28 3.52
N ASP A 108 9.31 -10.07 2.22
CA ASP A 108 10.48 -9.38 1.67
C ASP A 108 10.14 -8.02 1.03
N LEU A 109 9.51 -7.14 1.80
CA LEU A 109 9.21 -5.77 1.34
C LEU A 109 10.50 -4.94 1.28
N HIS A 110 10.65 -4.10 0.25
CA HIS A 110 11.77 -3.18 0.16
C HIS A 110 11.65 -2.12 1.27
N PRO A 111 12.66 -1.99 2.16
CA PRO A 111 12.61 -1.02 3.23
C PRO A 111 12.73 0.40 2.67
N LEU A 112 11.77 1.27 2.99
CA LEU A 112 11.83 2.69 2.67
C LEU A 112 12.54 3.47 3.79
N VAL A 113 12.17 3.13 5.02
CA VAL A 113 12.73 3.60 6.28
C VAL A 113 12.64 2.47 7.30
N GLU A 114 13.16 2.66 8.52
CA GLU A 114 13.19 1.62 9.56
C GLU A 114 11.81 0.99 9.83
N ASN A 115 10.75 1.79 9.80
CA ASN A 115 9.40 1.40 10.17
C ASN A 115 8.40 1.37 9.01
N ALA A 116 8.87 1.35 7.75
CA ALA A 116 8.00 1.20 6.59
C ALA A 116 8.71 0.57 5.39
N GLY A 117 7.95 -0.23 4.64
CA GLY A 117 8.43 -0.89 3.43
C GLY A 117 7.33 -1.07 2.41
N ILE A 118 7.73 -1.30 1.15
CA ILE A 118 6.81 -1.49 0.03
C ILE A 118 7.30 -2.59 -0.91
N GLY A 119 6.36 -3.28 -1.55
CA GLY A 119 6.64 -4.28 -2.57
C GLY A 119 5.55 -4.29 -3.63
N PHE A 120 5.91 -4.67 -4.85
CA PHE A 120 4.98 -4.72 -5.97
C PHE A 120 4.77 -6.15 -6.44
N THR A 121 3.55 -6.46 -6.88
CA THR A 121 3.22 -7.78 -7.41
C THR A 121 2.15 -7.71 -8.49
N GLY A 122 2.32 -8.52 -9.53
CA GLY A 122 1.30 -8.75 -10.56
C GLY A 122 0.25 -9.80 -10.16
N ASP A 123 0.47 -10.50 -9.05
CA ASP A 123 -0.47 -11.48 -8.48
C ASP A 123 -1.47 -10.75 -7.57
N VAL A 124 -2.51 -10.17 -8.17
CA VAL A 124 -3.46 -9.26 -7.52
C VAL A 124 -4.59 -10.01 -6.81
N ASP A 125 -4.85 -9.69 -5.54
CA ASP A 125 -5.90 -10.36 -4.75
C ASP A 125 -7.31 -9.92 -5.15
N PHE A 126 -7.49 -8.61 -5.37
CA PHE A 126 -8.81 -7.99 -5.59
C PHE A 126 -8.75 -6.89 -6.65
N GLY A 127 -8.78 -7.23 -7.94
CA GLY A 127 -8.78 -6.25 -9.04
C GLY A 127 -10.07 -5.45 -9.23
N ARG A 128 -10.79 -5.06 -8.17
CA ARG A 128 -12.11 -4.41 -8.30
C ARG A 128 -11.99 -2.96 -8.76
N GLY A 129 -12.55 -2.66 -9.93
CA GLY A 129 -12.76 -1.29 -10.41
C GLY A 129 -11.57 -0.62 -11.07
N PHE A 130 -10.38 -1.24 -11.07
CA PHE A 130 -9.20 -0.71 -11.76
C PHE A 130 -9.16 -1.19 -13.23
N PRO A 131 -8.84 -0.30 -14.19
CA PRO A 131 -8.47 -0.70 -15.54
C PRO A 131 -7.27 -1.65 -15.57
N THR A 132 -7.21 -2.51 -16.57
CA THR A 132 -6.05 -3.39 -16.79
C THR A 132 -4.93 -2.67 -17.56
N PRO A 133 -3.66 -3.06 -17.36
CA PRO A 133 -3.17 -4.04 -16.39
C PRO A 133 -3.26 -3.53 -14.95
N ILE A 134 -3.43 -4.44 -13.98
CA ILE A 134 -3.50 -4.10 -12.56
C ILE A 134 -2.20 -4.57 -11.90
N LEU A 135 -1.59 -3.69 -11.14
CA LEU A 135 -0.48 -3.98 -10.24
C LEU A 135 -0.95 -3.74 -8.81
N GLN A 136 -0.48 -4.57 -7.88
CA GLN A 136 -0.73 -4.40 -6.46
C GLN A 136 0.54 -3.91 -5.77
N ALA A 137 0.40 -2.91 -4.90
CA ALA A 137 1.43 -2.42 -4.01
C ALA A 137 1.09 -2.86 -2.58
N GLU A 138 1.90 -3.75 -2.02
CA GLU A 138 1.83 -4.12 -0.61
C GLU A 138 2.77 -3.24 0.21
N PHE A 139 2.34 -2.85 1.40
CA PHE A 139 3.16 -2.04 2.29
C PHE A 139 3.08 -2.55 3.73
N MET A 140 4.10 -2.22 4.50
CA MET A 140 4.06 -2.24 5.96
C MET A 140 4.35 -0.83 6.49
N ALA A 141 3.77 -0.49 7.64
CA ALA A 141 4.12 0.72 8.37
C ALA A 141 3.74 0.63 9.85
N ASP A 142 4.55 1.23 10.71
CA ASP A 142 4.15 1.51 12.09
C ASP A 142 3.30 2.78 12.16
N VAL A 143 2.11 2.67 12.76
CA VAL A 143 1.10 3.73 12.80
C VAL A 143 0.69 4.00 14.25
N PRO A 144 0.69 5.25 14.73
CA PRO A 144 0.26 5.58 16.07
C PRO A 144 -1.23 5.30 16.28
N TRP A 145 -1.60 5.02 17.53
CA TRP A 145 -3.00 5.02 17.93
C TRP A 145 -3.50 6.46 18.14
N VAL A 146 -4.53 6.85 17.39
CA VAL A 146 -5.08 8.22 17.41
C VAL A 146 -6.56 8.28 17.81
N LEU A 147 -7.21 7.12 17.98
CA LEU A 147 -8.58 7.07 18.47
C LEU A 147 -8.64 7.29 19.98
N GLY A 148 -9.76 7.86 20.46
CA GLY A 148 -9.99 8.06 21.89
C GLY A 148 -10.46 6.81 22.65
N GLU A 149 -10.83 5.75 21.94
CA GLU A 149 -11.07 4.41 22.50
C GLU A 149 -9.77 3.61 22.55
N LYS A 150 -9.71 2.53 23.35
CA LYS A 150 -8.53 1.65 23.38
C LYS A 150 -8.55 0.66 22.21
N PRO A 151 -7.37 0.14 21.77
CA PRO A 151 -7.26 -0.93 20.78
C PRO A 151 -8.02 -2.20 21.16
#